data_AF-A0A972Y9G8-F1
#
_entry.id   AF-A0A972Y9G8-F1
#
_cell.length_a   1.000
_cell.length_b   1.000
_cell.length_c   1.000
_cell.angle_alpha   90.00
_cell.angle_beta   90.00
_cell.angle_gamma   90.00
#
_symmetry.space_group_name_H-M   'P 1'
#
loop_
_entity.id
_entity.type
_entity.pdbx_description
1 polymer ?
#
loop_
_entity_poly.entity_id
_entity_poly.type
_entity_poly.pdbx_seq_one_letter_code
_entity_poly.pdbx_strand_id
1 'polypeptide(L)'
;EAAGVHVLSGVTAGRAAQMNAGARAASGTYLCFLHADTQVPSDFVTLAEQVLSDQRTALAGFISVMRGEQQVRRVTTAHNFIKTWYAPLLFRPVSFFRGARLLFGDQVMICRREDFNSIGGWSITQTIMEEADLCLRMVRGGRGRVRQVPRKVWSSDRRVAKWGFWRANLTFLYVGLMWGFGAPPDRLARHYEDVR
;
A
#
# COMPACT_ATOMS: atom_id res chain seq x y z
N GLU A 1 24.29 9.92 -11.00
CA GLU A 1 23.78 10.26 -9.65
C GLU A 1 23.38 11.73 -9.63
N ALA A 2 22.10 12.05 -9.82
CA ALA A 2 21.60 13.41 -9.61
C ALA A 2 20.45 13.30 -8.60
N ALA A 3 20.51 14.09 -7.52
CA ALA A 3 19.62 14.07 -6.35
C ALA A 3 19.84 12.96 -5.27
N GLY A 4 21.01 12.33 -5.17
CA GLY A 4 21.29 11.35 -4.10
C GLY A 4 20.50 10.05 -4.20
N VAL A 5 20.03 9.72 -5.41
CA VAL A 5 19.25 8.51 -5.70
C VAL A 5 20.20 7.34 -5.98
N HIS A 6 20.00 6.24 -5.27
CA HIS A 6 20.67 4.96 -5.52
C HIS A 6 19.72 4.02 -6.27
N VAL A 7 20.14 3.55 -7.45
CA VAL A 7 19.38 2.59 -8.26
C VAL A 7 19.96 1.20 -8.05
N LEU A 8 19.11 0.25 -7.63
CA LEU A 8 19.51 -1.15 -7.48
C LEU A 8 19.18 -1.92 -8.77
N SER A 9 20.20 -2.52 -9.38
CA SER A 9 20.07 -3.41 -10.54
C SER A 9 20.21 -4.88 -10.14
N GLY A 10 19.77 -5.80 -11.00
CA GLY A 10 19.90 -7.25 -10.77
C GLY A 10 19.04 -7.81 -9.64
N VAL A 11 18.06 -7.04 -9.13
CA VAL A 11 17.15 -7.49 -8.08
C VAL A 11 16.12 -8.47 -8.66
N THR A 12 15.85 -9.55 -7.92
CA THR A 12 14.81 -10.53 -8.26
C THR A 12 13.49 -9.83 -8.61
N ALA A 13 12.89 -10.25 -9.73
CA ALA A 13 11.61 -9.72 -10.18
C ALA A 13 10.50 -9.97 -9.15
N GLY A 14 9.58 -9.01 -9.03
CA GLY A 14 8.47 -9.07 -8.09
C GLY A 14 8.48 -7.89 -7.12
N ARG A 15 7.30 -7.30 -6.89
CA ARG A 15 7.16 -6.06 -6.15
C ARG A 15 7.65 -6.20 -4.71
N ALA A 16 7.19 -7.22 -3.97
CA ALA A 16 7.70 -7.53 -2.63
C ALA A 16 9.22 -7.71 -2.58
N ALA A 17 9.82 -8.43 -3.54
CA ALA A 17 11.27 -8.65 -3.58
C ALA A 17 12.06 -7.35 -3.80
N GLN A 18 11.58 -6.51 -4.72
CA GLN A 18 12.18 -5.20 -5.03
C GLN A 18 12.03 -4.22 -3.87
N MET A 19 10.84 -4.14 -3.25
CA MET A 19 10.63 -3.29 -2.09
C MET A 19 11.46 -3.74 -0.88
N ASN A 20 11.62 -5.04 -0.67
CA ASN A 20 12.53 -5.57 0.36
C ASN A 20 14.00 -5.24 0.08
N ALA A 21 14.45 -5.32 -1.17
CA ALA A 21 15.80 -4.94 -1.54
C ALA A 21 16.06 -3.44 -1.28
N GLY A 22 15.10 -2.58 -1.66
CA GLY A 22 15.15 -1.15 -1.34
C GLY A 22 15.19 -0.87 0.16
N ALA A 23 14.34 -1.56 0.94
CA ALA A 23 14.31 -1.41 2.40
C ALA A 23 15.64 -1.79 3.07
N ARG A 24 16.32 -2.84 2.57
CA ARG A 24 17.65 -3.26 3.05
C ARG A 24 18.76 -2.28 2.68
N ALA A 25 18.68 -1.67 1.50
CA ALA A 25 19.69 -0.72 1.03
C ALA A 25 19.51 0.68 1.65
N ALA A 26 18.31 1.03 2.10
CA ALA A 26 18.05 2.32 2.73
C ALA A 26 18.85 2.49 4.04
N SER A 27 19.18 3.72 4.40
CA SER A 27 19.89 4.08 5.65
C SER A 27 19.02 4.80 6.70
N GLY A 28 17.87 5.38 6.31
CA GLY A 28 16.96 6.12 7.20
C GLY A 28 16.12 5.30 8.19
N THR A 29 15.89 5.82 9.40
CA THR A 29 15.11 5.15 10.45
C THR A 29 13.64 4.89 10.07
N TYR A 30 13.10 5.70 9.16
CA TYR A 30 11.78 5.51 8.56
C TYR A 30 11.90 4.99 7.13
N LEU A 31 10.98 4.11 6.75
CA LEU A 31 10.84 3.59 5.41
C LEU A 31 9.60 4.20 4.76
N CYS A 32 9.74 4.59 3.50
CA CYS A 32 8.66 5.07 2.65
C CYS A 32 8.60 4.21 1.39
N PHE A 33 7.43 3.64 1.11
CA PHE A 33 7.14 2.92 -0.12
C PHE A 33 6.13 3.74 -0.92
N LEU A 34 6.50 4.10 -2.15
CA LEU A 34 5.69 4.86 -3.09
C LEU A 34 5.92 4.33 -4.51
N HIS A 35 4.95 4.55 -5.40
CA HIS A 35 5.12 4.22 -6.81
C HIS A 35 5.83 5.34 -7.56
N ALA A 36 6.49 4.98 -8.66
CA ALA A 36 7.20 5.90 -9.53
C ALA A 36 6.27 6.94 -10.19
N ASP A 37 4.97 6.66 -10.27
CA ASP A 37 3.93 7.51 -10.82
C ASP A 37 3.10 8.21 -9.73
N THR A 38 3.64 8.32 -8.51
CA THR A 38 2.99 8.97 -7.36
C THR A 38 3.72 10.23 -6.93
N GLN A 39 2.97 11.33 -6.76
CA GLN A 39 3.44 12.61 -6.25
C GLN A 39 2.98 12.83 -4.82
N VAL A 40 3.92 13.11 -3.94
CA VAL A 40 3.70 13.45 -2.52
C VAL A 40 3.69 14.98 -2.34
N PRO A 41 3.02 15.51 -1.31
CA PRO A 41 3.02 16.96 -1.08
C PRO A 41 4.37 17.43 -0.52
N SER A 42 4.65 18.74 -0.60
CA SER A 42 5.92 19.31 -0.14
C SER A 42 6.17 19.14 1.36
N ASP A 43 5.11 19.05 2.16
CA ASP A 43 5.13 18.82 3.61
C ASP A 43 5.28 17.33 3.99
N PHE A 44 5.51 16.43 3.02
CA PHE A 44 5.47 14.99 3.22
C PHE A 44 6.41 14.48 4.32
N VAL A 45 7.67 14.91 4.33
CA VAL A 45 8.67 14.42 5.29
C VAL A 45 8.26 14.80 6.71
N THR A 46 7.97 16.09 6.95
CA THR A 46 7.50 16.57 8.26
C THR A 46 6.25 15.84 8.72
N LEU A 47 5.29 15.60 7.82
CA LEU A 47 4.07 14.88 8.15
C LEU A 47 4.35 13.39 8.47
N ALA A 48 5.28 12.76 7.76
CA ALA A 48 5.68 11.38 8.04
C ALA A 48 6.32 11.25 9.43
N GLU A 49 7.23 12.17 9.79
CA GLU A 49 7.86 12.23 11.11
C GLU A 49 6.83 12.45 12.21
N GLN A 50 5.91 13.41 12.02
CA GLN A 50 4.83 13.67 12.97
C GLN A 50 3.95 12.43 13.18
N VAL A 51 3.55 11.76 12.09
CA VAL A 51 2.71 10.56 12.16
C VAL A 51 3.42 9.39 12.85
N LEU A 52 4.72 9.20 12.58
CA LEU A 52 5.51 8.10 13.13
C LEU A 52 6.08 8.38 14.53
N SER A 53 6.02 9.62 15.01
CA SER A 53 6.33 9.95 16.41
C SER A 53 5.33 9.32 17.39
N ASP A 54 4.08 9.09 16.96
CA ASP A 54 3.11 8.27 17.70
C ASP A 54 3.53 6.79 17.64
N GLN A 55 4.06 6.28 18.76
CA GLN A 55 4.48 4.89 18.91
C GLN A 55 3.33 3.89 18.75
N ARG A 56 2.07 4.35 18.85
CA ARG A 56 0.91 3.48 18.58
C ARG A 56 0.71 3.25 17.10
N THR A 57 1.25 4.07 16.20
CA THR A 57 1.11 3.92 14.75
C THR A 57 2.22 3.01 14.20
N ALA A 58 1.89 1.78 13.84
CA ALA A 58 2.83 0.83 13.25
C ALA A 58 3.16 1.14 11.78
N LEU A 59 2.12 1.57 11.06
CA LEU A 59 2.14 1.77 9.62
C LEU A 59 1.12 2.85 9.29
N ALA A 60 1.46 3.74 8.37
CA ALA A 60 0.54 4.76 7.91
C ALA A 60 0.48 4.84 6.39
N GLY A 61 -0.71 5.09 5.86
CA GLY A 61 -0.97 5.24 4.45
C GLY A 61 -1.65 6.58 4.14
N PHE A 62 -1.36 7.15 2.96
CA PHE A 62 -1.94 8.41 2.52
C PHE A 62 -3.16 8.19 1.62
N ILE A 63 -4.03 9.20 1.50
CA ILE A 63 -5.20 9.09 0.62
C ILE A 63 -4.71 9.25 -0.82
N SER A 64 -4.63 8.13 -1.54
CA SER A 64 -4.28 8.14 -2.96
C SER A 64 -5.44 8.65 -3.80
N VAL A 65 -5.21 9.76 -4.49
CA VAL A 65 -6.14 10.33 -5.46
C VAL A 65 -5.67 9.95 -6.85
N MET A 66 -6.46 9.10 -7.51
CA MET A 66 -6.16 8.65 -8.87
C MET A 66 -6.49 9.77 -9.87
N ARG A 67 -5.48 10.27 -10.57
CA ARG A 67 -5.57 11.37 -11.52
C ARG A 67 -4.91 11.01 -12.85
N GLY A 68 -5.64 11.24 -13.93
CA GLY A 68 -5.12 11.28 -15.29
C GLY A 68 -5.00 12.71 -15.79
N GLU A 69 -4.54 12.86 -17.04
CA GLU A 69 -4.38 14.18 -17.69
C GLU A 69 -5.71 14.96 -17.75
N GLN A 70 -6.80 14.25 -18.08
CA GLN A 70 -8.11 14.84 -18.38
C GLN A 70 -9.10 14.75 -17.20
N GLN A 71 -8.87 13.87 -16.22
CA GLN A 71 -9.87 13.60 -15.18
C GLN A 71 -9.31 13.05 -13.87
N VAL A 72 -10.05 13.32 -12.80
CA VAL A 72 -9.82 12.73 -11.46
C VAL A 72 -10.86 11.63 -11.23
N ARG A 73 -10.42 10.42 -10.87
CA ARG A 73 -11.30 9.28 -10.59
C ARG A 73 -11.87 9.36 -9.18
N ARG A 74 -12.77 10.33 -8.94
CA ARG A 74 -13.33 10.63 -7.61
C ARG A 74 -14.03 9.43 -6.97
N VAL A 75 -14.84 8.69 -7.74
CA VAL A 75 -15.56 7.52 -7.23
C VAL A 75 -14.61 6.39 -6.86
N THR A 76 -13.65 6.06 -7.74
CA THR A 76 -12.63 5.05 -7.45
C THR A 76 -11.80 5.43 -6.22
N THR A 77 -11.41 6.70 -6.11
CA THR A 77 -10.68 7.24 -4.95
C THR A 77 -11.50 7.11 -3.66
N ALA A 78 -12.77 7.52 -3.69
CA ALA A 78 -13.67 7.43 -2.54
C ALA A 78 -13.90 5.98 -2.11
N HIS A 79 -14.13 5.08 -3.07
CA HIS A 79 -14.29 3.66 -2.78
C HIS A 79 -13.01 3.06 -2.17
N ASN A 80 -11.83 3.41 -2.70
CA ASN A 80 -10.56 2.94 -2.15
C ASN A 80 -10.39 3.39 -0.68
N PHE A 81 -10.70 4.67 -0.39
CA PHE A 81 -10.68 5.20 0.98
C PHE A 81 -11.67 4.49 1.91
N ILE A 82 -12.92 4.28 1.48
CA ILE A 82 -13.96 3.63 2.30
C ILE A 82 -13.59 2.15 2.55
N LYS A 83 -13.03 1.48 1.55
CA LYS A 83 -12.57 0.08 1.61
C LYS A 83 -11.49 -0.16 2.65
N THR A 84 -10.66 0.84 2.95
CA THR A 84 -9.66 0.77 4.03
C THR A 84 -10.29 0.45 5.40
N TRP A 85 -11.55 0.82 5.59
CA TRP A 85 -12.28 0.63 6.84
C TRP A 85 -13.17 -0.60 6.81
N TYR A 86 -14.03 -0.76 5.79
CA TYR A 86 -15.00 -1.86 5.80
C TYR A 86 -14.37 -3.22 5.48
N ALA A 87 -13.33 -3.30 4.63
CA ALA A 87 -12.75 -4.59 4.25
C ALA A 87 -12.15 -5.35 5.45
N PRO A 88 -11.30 -4.75 6.31
CA PRO A 88 -10.82 -5.44 7.51
C PRO A 88 -11.94 -5.74 8.50
N LEU A 89 -12.98 -4.89 8.61
CA LEU A 89 -14.13 -5.15 9.47
C LEU A 89 -14.87 -6.43 9.04
N LEU A 90 -15.14 -6.58 7.74
CA LEU A 90 -15.86 -7.74 7.19
C LEU A 90 -15.02 -9.01 7.22
N PHE A 91 -13.75 -8.94 6.80
CA PHE A 91 -12.95 -10.15 6.56
C PHE A 91 -12.01 -10.50 7.70
N ARG A 92 -11.65 -9.56 8.57
CA ARG A 92 -10.65 -9.74 9.65
C ARG A 92 -11.05 -8.98 10.93
N PRO A 93 -12.27 -9.18 11.48
CA PRO A 93 -12.82 -8.35 12.55
C PRO A 93 -11.92 -8.26 13.80
N VAL A 94 -11.31 -9.38 14.21
CA VAL A 94 -10.37 -9.39 15.35
C VAL A 94 -9.19 -8.43 15.11
N SER A 95 -8.60 -8.45 13.91
CA SER A 95 -7.53 -7.52 13.56
C SER A 95 -8.05 -6.09 13.46
N PHE A 96 -9.26 -5.86 12.93
CA PHE A 96 -9.88 -4.53 12.85
C PHE A 96 -9.99 -3.85 14.22
N PHE A 97 -10.52 -4.57 15.22
CA PHE A 97 -10.66 -4.05 16.58
C PHE A 97 -9.31 -3.90 17.30
N ARG A 98 -8.27 -4.62 16.88
CA ARG A 98 -6.87 -4.40 17.31
C ARG A 98 -6.19 -3.23 16.60
N GLY A 99 -6.87 -2.53 15.69
CA GLY A 99 -6.34 -1.35 15.00
C GLY A 99 -5.91 -1.59 13.54
N ALA A 100 -6.29 -2.70 12.93
CA ALA A 100 -6.01 -2.94 11.52
C ALA A 100 -6.91 -2.09 10.62
N ARG A 101 -6.28 -1.46 9.65
CA ARG A 101 -6.88 -0.87 8.45
C ARG A 101 -6.16 -1.47 7.26
N LEU A 102 -6.83 -1.67 6.14
CA LEU A 102 -6.19 -2.23 4.96
C LEU A 102 -5.83 -1.08 4.02
N LEU A 103 -4.53 -0.94 3.78
CA LEU A 103 -4.01 -0.07 2.74
C LEU A 103 -3.95 -0.85 1.42
N PHE A 104 -4.02 -0.14 0.30
CA PHE A 104 -4.10 -0.71 -1.04
C PHE A 104 -3.01 -0.16 -1.95
N GLY A 105 -2.78 -0.89 -3.03
CA GLY A 105 -1.61 -0.76 -3.90
C GLY A 105 -1.19 0.67 -4.20
N ASP A 106 -2.09 1.56 -4.60
CA ASP A 106 -1.78 2.92 -5.05
C ASP A 106 -1.39 3.92 -3.94
N GLN A 107 -1.42 3.51 -2.67
CA GLN A 107 -1.13 4.38 -1.55
C GLN A 107 0.36 4.46 -1.24
N VAL A 108 0.80 5.65 -0.81
CA VAL A 108 2.11 5.83 -0.18
C VAL A 108 2.05 5.26 1.23
N MET A 109 3.02 4.43 1.60
CA MET A 109 3.07 3.75 2.90
C MET A 109 4.36 4.10 3.63
N ILE A 110 4.22 4.50 4.90
CA ILE A 110 5.35 4.84 5.77
C ILE A 110 5.33 4.00 7.04
N CYS A 111 6.49 3.59 7.52
CA CYS A 111 6.65 2.87 8.78
C CYS A 111 8.05 3.07 9.37
N ARG A 112 8.22 2.69 10.63
CA ARG A 112 9.55 2.55 11.22
C ARG A 112 10.25 1.33 10.64
N ARG A 113 11.53 1.46 10.32
CA ARG A 113 12.36 0.35 9.84
C ARG A 113 12.34 -0.83 10.80
N GLU A 114 12.47 -0.55 12.10
CA GLU A 114 12.49 -1.59 13.14
C GLU A 114 11.20 -2.43 13.11
N ASP A 115 10.04 -1.78 13.07
CA ASP A 115 8.75 -2.46 12.98
C ASP A 115 8.65 -3.32 11.72
N PHE A 116 9.06 -2.78 10.57
CA PHE A 116 9.07 -3.49 9.30
C PHE A 116 9.99 -4.72 9.32
N ASN A 117 11.20 -4.59 9.86
CA ASN A 117 12.16 -5.68 9.96
C ASN A 117 11.68 -6.76 10.94
N SER A 118 11.05 -6.35 12.05
CA SER A 118 10.57 -7.28 13.09
C SER A 118 9.48 -8.24 12.59
N ILE A 119 8.74 -7.87 11.54
CA ILE A 119 7.72 -8.71 10.91
C ILE A 119 8.22 -9.43 9.64
N GLY A 120 9.51 -9.34 9.33
CA GLY A 120 10.14 -9.97 8.17
C GLY A 120 9.95 -9.23 6.84
N GLY A 121 9.53 -7.96 6.86
CA GLY A 121 9.35 -7.13 5.67
C GLY A 121 8.17 -7.51 4.78
N TRP A 122 8.26 -7.32 3.46
CA TRP A 122 7.22 -7.73 2.50
C TRP A 122 7.23 -9.25 2.28
N SER A 123 6.04 -9.87 2.24
CA SER A 123 5.93 -11.30 1.95
C SER A 123 6.14 -11.58 0.47
N ILE A 124 7.19 -12.33 0.12
CA ILE A 124 7.47 -12.70 -1.28
C ILE A 124 6.45 -13.68 -1.87
N THR A 125 5.69 -14.38 -1.02
CA THR A 125 4.65 -15.32 -1.46
C THR A 125 3.34 -14.60 -1.76
N GLN A 126 3.14 -13.39 -1.24
CA GLN A 126 1.94 -12.59 -1.49
C GLN A 126 2.15 -11.70 -2.71
N THR A 127 1.75 -12.18 -3.88
CA THR A 127 1.96 -11.49 -5.18
C THR A 127 0.94 -10.38 -5.47
N ILE A 128 -0.22 -10.40 -4.81
CA ILE A 128 -1.30 -9.42 -4.93
C ILE A 128 -1.81 -9.09 -3.54
N MET A 129 -2.23 -7.85 -3.28
CA MET A 129 -2.67 -7.41 -1.94
C MET A 129 -1.56 -7.50 -0.88
N GLU A 130 -0.31 -7.34 -1.31
CA GLU A 130 0.86 -7.32 -0.44
C GLU A 130 0.78 -6.19 0.61
N GLU A 131 0.14 -5.05 0.31
CA GLU A 131 -0.11 -3.96 1.26
C GLU A 131 -1.04 -4.38 2.39
N ALA A 132 -2.14 -5.03 2.02
CA ALA A 132 -3.15 -5.48 2.96
C ALA A 132 -2.57 -6.57 3.88
N ASP A 133 -1.73 -7.45 3.34
CA ASP A 133 -0.95 -8.42 4.12
C ASP A 133 0.00 -7.72 5.10
N LEU A 134 0.80 -6.75 4.64
CA LEU A 134 1.70 -5.99 5.51
C LEU A 134 0.94 -5.30 6.66
N CYS A 135 -0.21 -4.69 6.35
CA CYS A 135 -1.09 -4.07 7.35
C CYS A 135 -1.49 -5.07 8.45
N LEU A 136 -1.92 -6.26 8.06
CA LEU A 136 -2.32 -7.30 9.02
C LEU A 136 -1.15 -7.81 9.84
N ARG A 137 0.02 -8.04 9.20
CA ARG A 137 1.21 -8.53 9.90
C ARG A 137 1.77 -7.52 10.91
N MET A 138 1.74 -6.23 10.60
CA MET A 138 2.10 -5.16 11.55
C MET A 138 1.24 -5.21 12.82
N VAL A 139 -0.09 -5.30 12.66
CA VAL A 139 -1.01 -5.36 13.81
C VAL A 139 -0.90 -6.68 14.57
N ARG A 140 -0.81 -7.81 13.85
CA ARG A 140 -0.68 -9.14 14.47
C ARG A 140 0.65 -9.34 15.21
N GLY A 141 1.72 -8.72 14.72
CA GLY A 141 3.02 -8.66 15.38
C GLY A 141 3.06 -7.70 16.58
N GLY A 142 1.95 -7.06 16.92
CA GLY A 142 1.86 -6.17 18.08
C GLY A 142 2.58 -4.84 17.92
N ARG A 143 2.89 -4.40 16.69
CA ARG A 143 3.60 -3.13 16.44
C ARG A 143 2.72 -1.89 16.63
N GLY A 144 1.41 -2.07 16.80
CA GLY A 144 0.43 -0.99 16.93
C GLY A 144 -0.63 -1.03 15.82
N ARG A 145 -1.21 0.13 15.52
CA ARG A 145 -2.33 0.32 14.59
C ARG A 145 -1.88 0.80 13.21
N VAL A 146 -2.69 0.49 12.20
CA VAL A 146 -2.55 1.07 10.86
C VAL A 146 -3.37 2.35 10.77
N ARG A 147 -2.77 3.44 10.29
CA ARG A 147 -3.39 4.76 10.22
C ARG A 147 -3.56 5.23 8.77
N GLN A 148 -4.79 5.60 8.41
CA GLN A 148 -5.03 6.37 7.18
C GLN A 148 -4.81 7.86 7.50
N VAL A 149 -3.78 8.46 6.93
CA VAL A 149 -3.45 9.88 7.10
C VAL A 149 -4.41 10.70 6.22
N PRO A 150 -5.09 11.74 6.75
CA PRO A 150 -6.04 12.56 5.99
C PRO A 150 -5.33 13.56 5.06
N ARG A 151 -4.25 13.14 4.40
CA ARG A 151 -3.48 13.93 3.44
C ARG A 151 -3.45 13.20 2.11
N LYS A 152 -3.68 13.96 1.04
CA LYS A 152 -3.79 13.45 -0.32
C LYS A 152 -2.42 13.32 -0.96
N VAL A 153 -2.21 12.22 -1.67
CA VAL A 153 -1.14 12.00 -2.63
C VAL A 153 -1.77 11.75 -4.00
N TRP A 154 -1.04 12.01 -5.07
CA TRP A 154 -1.59 11.93 -6.43
C TRP A 154 -0.91 10.81 -7.18
N SER A 155 -1.69 9.83 -7.63
CA SER A 155 -1.18 8.65 -8.35
C SER A 155 -1.82 8.57 -9.72
N SER A 156 -1.11 8.02 -10.70
CA SER A 156 -1.63 7.86 -12.07
C SER A 156 -2.91 7.02 -12.10
N ASP A 157 -3.87 7.42 -12.95
CA ASP A 157 -5.09 6.64 -13.22
C ASP A 157 -4.95 5.67 -14.40
N ARG A 158 -3.74 5.47 -14.94
CA ARG A 158 -3.43 4.68 -16.15
C ARG A 158 -4.20 3.37 -16.26
N ARG A 159 -4.29 2.59 -15.18
CA ARG A 159 -5.00 1.30 -15.17
C ARG A 159 -6.51 1.48 -15.36
N VAL A 160 -7.09 2.47 -14.68
CA VAL A 160 -8.51 2.82 -14.83
C VAL A 160 -8.78 3.41 -16.22
N ALA A 161 -7.86 4.21 -16.75
CA ALA A 161 -7.95 4.73 -18.11
C ALA A 161 -7.93 3.61 -19.16
N LYS A 162 -7.03 2.62 -19.00
CA LYS A 162 -6.91 1.48 -19.93
C LYS A 162 -8.09 0.50 -19.86
N TRP A 163 -8.55 0.15 -18.66
CA TRP A 163 -9.60 -0.86 -18.49
C TRP A 163 -11.01 -0.28 -18.59
N GLY A 164 -11.16 1.04 -18.42
CA GLY A 164 -12.45 1.68 -18.23
C GLY A 164 -12.95 1.55 -16.79
N PHE A 165 -13.86 2.46 -16.43
CA PHE A 165 -14.34 2.62 -15.05
C PHE A 165 -14.93 1.33 -14.46
N TRP A 166 -15.84 0.67 -15.18
CA TRP A 166 -16.55 -0.50 -14.68
C TRP A 166 -15.64 -1.71 -14.50
N ARG A 167 -14.89 -2.08 -15.55
CA ARG A 167 -13.95 -3.21 -15.50
C ARG A 167 -12.94 -3.02 -14.37
N ALA A 168 -12.34 -1.83 -14.23
CA ALA A 168 -11.36 -1.58 -13.19
C ALA A 168 -11.94 -1.72 -11.77
N ASN A 169 -13.05 -1.05 -11.48
CA ASN A 169 -13.63 -1.08 -10.13
C ASN A 169 -14.17 -2.47 -9.77
N LEU A 170 -14.76 -3.20 -10.72
CA LEU A 170 -15.21 -4.57 -10.50
C LEU A 170 -14.03 -5.53 -10.27
N THR A 171 -12.94 -5.40 -11.04
CA THR A 171 -11.72 -6.19 -10.80
C THR A 171 -11.12 -5.89 -9.43
N PHE A 172 -11.04 -4.62 -9.02
CA PHE A 172 -10.52 -4.25 -7.68
C PHE A 172 -11.38 -4.80 -6.56
N LEU A 173 -12.71 -4.77 -6.72
CA LEU A 173 -13.64 -5.34 -5.76
C LEU A 173 -13.50 -6.86 -5.71
N TYR A 174 -13.51 -7.53 -6.86
CA TYR A 174 -13.35 -8.98 -6.98
C TYR A 174 -12.06 -9.48 -6.31
N VAL A 175 -10.92 -8.86 -6.63
CA VAL A 175 -9.62 -9.21 -6.01
C VAL A 175 -9.67 -9.00 -4.49
N GLY A 176 -10.26 -7.89 -4.04
CA GLY A 176 -10.42 -7.61 -2.61
C GLY A 176 -11.28 -8.66 -1.88
N LEU A 177 -12.39 -9.08 -2.49
CA LEU A 177 -13.28 -10.12 -1.96
C LEU A 177 -12.56 -11.47 -1.91
N MET A 178 -11.96 -11.89 -3.02
CA MET A 178 -11.25 -13.17 -3.11
C MET A 178 -10.12 -13.26 -2.09
N TRP A 179 -9.33 -12.19 -1.94
CA TRP A 179 -8.30 -12.13 -0.90
C TRP A 179 -8.91 -12.14 0.52
N GLY A 180 -10.02 -11.42 0.73
CA GLY A 180 -10.77 -11.41 1.98
C GLY A 180 -11.21 -12.81 2.42
N PHE A 181 -11.70 -13.62 1.47
CA PHE A 181 -12.07 -15.02 1.68
C PHE A 181 -10.88 -16.01 1.73
N GLY A 182 -9.65 -15.52 1.61
CA GLY A 182 -8.45 -16.36 1.73
C GLY A 182 -8.08 -17.13 0.47
N ALA A 183 -8.47 -16.65 -0.71
CA ALA A 183 -8.03 -17.23 -1.97
C ALA A 183 -6.49 -17.21 -2.07
N PRO A 184 -5.86 -18.27 -2.61
CA PRO A 184 -4.41 -18.34 -2.71
C PRO A 184 -3.88 -17.26 -3.68
N PRO A 185 -2.65 -16.73 -3.45
CA PRO A 185 -2.05 -15.68 -4.27
C PRO A 185 -2.05 -15.98 -5.77
N ASP A 186 -1.76 -17.24 -6.14
CA ASP A 186 -1.72 -17.68 -7.55
C ASP A 186 -3.07 -17.56 -8.25
N ARG A 187 -4.19 -17.73 -7.51
CA ARG A 187 -5.54 -17.56 -8.06
C ARG A 187 -5.85 -16.09 -8.28
N LEU A 188 -5.41 -15.22 -7.38
CA LEU A 188 -5.56 -13.76 -7.53
C LEU A 188 -4.78 -13.27 -8.77
N ALA A 189 -3.56 -13.79 -8.97
CA ALA A 189 -2.67 -13.39 -10.07
C ALA A 189 -3.29 -13.64 -11.45
N ARG A 190 -4.02 -14.73 -11.62
CA ARG A 190 -4.67 -15.08 -12.91
C ARG A 190 -5.76 -14.09 -13.32
N HIS A 191 -6.41 -13.43 -12.36
CA HIS A 191 -7.52 -12.51 -12.62
C HIS A 191 -7.09 -11.04 -12.61
N TYR A 192 -5.81 -10.76 -12.35
CA TYR A 192 -5.26 -9.42 -12.35
C TYR A 192 -4.16 -9.32 -13.40
N GLU A 193 -4.56 -8.89 -14.61
CA GLU A 193 -3.59 -8.62 -15.68
C GLU A 193 -2.58 -7.55 -15.23
N ASP A 194 -1.30 -7.80 -15.50
CA ASP A 194 -0.24 -6.87 -15.17
C ASP A 194 -0.25 -5.69 -16.15
N VAL A 195 -0.96 -4.63 -15.79
CA VAL A 195 -0.86 -3.32 -16.47
C VAL A 195 0.22 -2.53 -15.76
N ARG A 196 1.48 -2.86 -16.04
CA ARG A 196 2.67 -2.14 -15.58
C ARG A 196 3.15 -1.10 -16.55
#